data_AF-A0A3Q8V8F0-F1
#
_entry.id   AF-A0A3Q8V8F0-F1
#
_cell.length_a   1.000
_cell.length_b   1.000
_cell.length_c   1.000
_cell.angle_alpha   90.00
_cell.angle_beta   90.00
_cell.angle_gamma   90.00
#
_symmetry.space_group_name_H-M   'P 1'
#
loop_
_entity.id
_entity.type
_entity.pdbx_description
1 polymer ?
#
loop_
_entity_poly.entity_id
_entity_poly.type
_entity_poly.pdbx_seq_one_letter_code
_entity_poly.pdbx_strand_id
1 'polypeptide(L)' 'MMMRWMHPLVIDDAVRACATCGVYRDWIVFCMRDDSVWLCCRAGHQVHEPRLDAAWYNRNSGPVDYWHPSLEDGLRHLGH' A
#
# COMPACT_ATOMS: atom_id res chain seq x y z
N MET A 1 7.41 0.09 -6.09
CA MET A 1 7.78 -0.07 -4.68
C MET A 1 6.57 -0.53 -3.88
N MET A 2 6.74 -1.20 -2.73
CA MET A 2 5.62 -1.61 -1.87
C MET A 2 5.84 -1.16 -0.42
N MET A 3 4.77 -0.72 0.24
CA MET A 3 4.79 -0.41 1.68
C MET A 3 3.54 -0.96 2.35
N ARG A 4 3.66 -1.35 3.61
CA ARG A 4 2.52 -1.80 4.42
C ARG A 4 1.96 -0.62 5.21
N TRP A 5 0.67 -0.39 5.08
CA TRP A 5 -0.08 0.65 5.78
C TRP A 5 -1.00 0.00 6.82
N MET A 6 -0.55 -0.01 8.08
CA MET A 6 -1.23 -0.73 9.17
C MET A 6 -2.45 0.01 9.73
N HIS A 7 -2.44 1.35 9.65
CA HIS A 7 -3.51 2.19 10.14
C HIS A 7 -4.68 2.27 9.14
N PRO A 8 -5.84 2.84 9.51
CA PRO A 8 -6.85 3.20 8.53
C PRO A 8 -6.24 4.11 7.45
N LEU A 9 -6.48 3.81 6.18
CA LEU A 9 -6.04 4.67 5.09
C LEU A 9 -7.08 5.77 4.89
N VAL A 10 -6.73 7.01 5.21
CA VAL A 10 -7.61 8.17 5.04
C VAL A 10 -7.19 8.92 3.79
N ILE A 11 -8.14 9.14 2.88
CA ILE A 11 -7.95 9.84 1.61
C ILE A 11 -9.09 10.85 1.48
N ASP A 12 -8.76 12.13 1.31
CA ASP A 12 -9.75 13.23 1.25
C ASP A 12 -10.78 13.15 2.39
N ASP A 13 -10.29 12.98 3.63
CA ASP A 13 -11.11 12.80 4.86
C ASP A 13 -12.02 11.56 4.89
N ALA A 14 -11.95 10.67 3.90
CA ALA A 14 -12.69 9.42 3.84
C ALA A 14 -11.81 8.21 4.19
N VAL A 15 -12.30 7.33 5.06
CA VAL A 15 -11.63 6.06 5.36
C VAL A 15 -11.82 5.11 4.18
N ARG A 16 -10.71 4.67 3.60
CA ARG A 16 -10.70 3.72 2.49
C ARG A 16 -10.92 2.30 3.00
N ALA A 17 -12.10 1.76 2.71
CA ALA A 17 -12.43 0.35 2.88
C ALA A 17 -12.39 -0.40 1.54
N CYS A 18 -12.05 -1.69 1.57
CA CYS A 18 -12.15 -2.56 0.42
C CYS A 18 -13.61 -2.70 0.00
N ALA A 19 -13.90 -2.43 -1.27
CA ALA A 19 -15.26 -2.54 -1.79
C ALA A 19 -15.80 -3.98 -1.77
N THR A 20 -14.92 -4.98 -1.77
CA THR A 20 -15.30 -6.40 -1.81
C THR A 20 -15.47 -7.02 -0.42
N CYS A 21 -14.53 -6.78 0.50
CA CYS A 21 -14.53 -7.43 1.82
C CYS A 21 -14.70 -6.47 3.01
N GLY A 22 -14.82 -5.17 2.78
CA GLY A 22 -15.09 -4.15 3.81
C GLY A 22 -13.92 -3.86 4.77
N VAL A 23 -12.78 -4.53 4.63
CA VAL A 23 -11.59 -4.27 5.47
C VAL A 23 -11.07 -2.86 5.18
N TYR A 24 -10.80 -2.09 6.22
CA TYR A 24 -10.45 -0.66 6.14
C TYR A 24 -9.02 -0.31 6.58
N ARG A 25 -8.22 -1.32 6.95
CA ARG A 25 -6.85 -1.19 7.45
C ARG A 25 -5.97 -2.31 6.90
N ASP A 26 -4.69 -2.31 7.25
CA ASP A 26 -3.72 -3.34 6.85
C ASP A 26 -3.59 -3.44 5.31
N TRP A 27 -3.50 -2.29 4.65
CA TRP A 27 -3.31 -2.20 3.20
C TRP A 27 -1.85 -2.45 2.82
N ILE A 28 -1.63 -3.10 1.68
CA ILE A 28 -0.36 -3.05 0.96
C ILE A 28 -0.53 -2.00 -0.14
N VAL A 29 0.31 -0.97 -0.12
CA VAL A 29 0.30 0.09 -1.12
C VAL A 29 1.44 -0.14 -2.10
N PHE A 30 1.12 -0.20 -3.38
CA PHE A 30 2.07 -0.32 -4.48
C PHE A 30 2.16 1.01 -5.22
N CYS A 31 3.38 1.46 -5.47
CA CYS A 31 3.65 2.51 -6.45
C CYS A 31 4.28 1.86 -7.68
N MET A 32 3.59 1.96 -8.82
CA MET A 32 4.02 1.42 -10.10
C MET A 32 4.96 2.41 -10.82
N ARG A 33 5.55 1.97 -11.95
CA ARG A 33 6.50 2.80 -12.72
C ARG A 33 5.84 3.94 -13.50
N ASP A 34 4.54 3.84 -13.73
CA ASP A 34 3.70 4.85 -14.38
C ASP A 34 3.09 5.82 -13.36
N ASP A 35 3.67 5.92 -12.16
CA ASP A 35 3.21 6.71 -11.02
C ASP A 35 1.82 6.35 -10.47
N SER A 36 1.21 5.27 -10.95
CA SER A 36 -0.06 4.77 -10.43
C SER A 36 0.10 4.12 -9.07
N VAL A 37 -0.85 4.41 -8.16
CA VAL A 37 -0.89 3.82 -6.82
C VAL A 37 -2.01 2.79 -6.74
N TRP A 38 -1.65 1.60 -6.29
CA TRP A 38 -2.58 0.48 -6.11
C TRP A 38 -2.64 0.06 -4.65
N LEU A 39 -3.83 -0.32 -4.21
CA LEU A 39 -4.10 -0.81 -2.86
C LEU A 39 -4.46 -2.27 -2.92
N CYS A 40 -3.83 -3.09 -2.09
CA CYS A 40 -4.21 -4.49 -1.88
C CYS A 40 -4.62 -4.70 -0.43
N CYS A 41 -5.83 -5.20 -0.21
CA CYS A 41 -6.28 -5.52 1.14
C CYS A 41 -5.68 -6.85 1.62
N ARG A 42 -5.77 -7.16 2.92
CA ARG A 42 -5.31 -8.44 3.49
C ARG A 42 -5.92 -9.71 2.86
N ALA A 43 -7.06 -9.58 2.17
CA ALA A 43 -7.71 -10.69 1.47
C ALA A 43 -7.25 -10.83 0.01
N GLY A 44 -6.30 -10.00 -0.45
CA GLY A 44 -5.73 -10.07 -1.80
C GLY A 44 -6.46 -9.24 -2.86
N HIS A 45 -7.59 -8.59 -2.54
CA HIS A 45 -8.28 -7.72 -3.51
C HIS A 45 -7.49 -6.46 -3.78
N GLN A 46 -7.29 -6.16 -5.07
CA GLN A 46 -6.53 -5.02 -5.55
C GLN A 46 -7.46 -3.96 -6.15
N VAL A 47 -7.12 -2.70 -5.95
CA VAL A 47 -7.83 -1.57 -6.54
C VAL A 47 -6.87 -0.44 -6.84
N HIS A 48 -7.00 0.15 -8.03
CA HIS A 48 -6.30 1.38 -8.38
C HIS A 48 -6.90 2.54 -7.57
N GLU A 49 -6.04 3.34 -6.92
CA GLU A 49 -6.47 4.50 -6.15
C GLU A 49 -5.99 5.79 -6.84
N PRO A 50 -6.81 6.39 -7.71
CA PRO A 50 -6.40 7.53 -8.54
C PRO A 50 -6.16 8.82 -7.74
N ARG A 51 -6.58 8.85 -6.47
CA ARG A 51 -6.36 9.99 -5.56
C ARG A 51 -4.95 9.99 -4.95
N LEU A 52 -4.22 8.88 -5.07
CA LEU A 52 -2.87 8.74 -4.58
C LEU A 52 -1.90 8.65 -5.76
N ASP A 53 -0.77 9.34 -5.64
CA ASP A 53 0.29 9.38 -6.65
C ASP A 53 1.64 9.01 -6.05
N ALA A 54 2.68 8.95 -6.89
CA ALA A 54 4.04 8.68 -6.46
C ALA A 54 4.57 9.69 -5.42
N ALA A 55 4.15 10.96 -5.47
CA ALA A 55 4.55 11.97 -4.50
C ALA A 55 3.92 11.72 -3.12
N TRP A 56 2.65 11.32 -3.08
CA TRP A 56 2.01 10.84 -1.85
C TRP A 56 2.75 9.62 -1.32
N TYR A 57 3.04 8.64 -2.18
CA TYR A 57 3.74 7.42 -1.77
C TYR A 57 5.09 7.75 -1.14
N ASN A 58 5.92 8.54 -1.82
CA ASN A 58 7.27 8.91 -1.35
C ASN A 58 7.25 9.72 -0.04
N ARG A 59 6.24 10.57 0.19
CA ARG A 59 6.09 11.28 1.47
C ARG A 59 5.74 10.35 2.62
N ASN A 60 5.03 9.25 2.34
CA ASN A 60 4.45 8.37 3.35
C ASN A 60 5.25 7.08 3.57
N SER A 61 6.12 6.69 2.63
CA SER A 61 6.95 5.49 2.74
C SER A 61 8.13 5.61 3.71
N GLY A 62 8.28 6.77 4.37
CA GLY A 62 9.45 7.10 5.21
C GLY A 62 10.76 7.14 4.40
N PRO A 63 11.90 7.45 5.03
CA PRO A 63 13.19 7.09 4.46
C PRO A 63 13.19 5.58 4.21
N VAL A 64 13.54 5.17 2.99
CA VAL A 64 13.66 3.76 2.62
C VAL A 64 14.86 3.20 3.39
N ASP A 65 14.66 2.72 4.61
CA ASP A 65 15.75 2.11 5.37
C ASP A 65 16.14 0.75 4.79
N TYR A 66 15.27 0.09 4.03
CA TYR A 66 15.55 -1.22 3.45
C TYR A 66 14.94 -1.42 2.06
N TRP A 67 15.83 -1.66 1.08
CA TRP A 67 15.50 -2.21 -0.23
C TRP A 67 15.49 -3.74 -0.12
N HIS A 68 14.34 -4.38 -0.35
CA HIS A 68 14.29 -5.83 -0.52
C HIS A 68 14.36 -6.15 -2.02
N PRO A 69 15.34 -6.95 -2.48
CA PRO A 69 15.56 -7.23 -3.90
C PRO A 69 14.47 -8.13 -4.52
N SER A 70 13.61 -8.76 -3.70
CA SER A 70 12.49 -9.57 -4.15
C SER A 70 11.25 -9.42 -3.26
N LEU A 71 10.07 -9.71 -3.84
CA LEU A 71 8.80 -9.76 -3.11
C LEU A 71 8.84 -10.79 -1.98
N GLU A 72 9.51 -11.92 -2.19
CA GLU A 72 9.67 -12.99 -1.21
C GLU A 72 10.52 -12.55 -0.01
N ASP A 73 11.59 -11.78 -0.24
CA ASP A 73 12.41 -11.18 0.82
C ASP A 73 11.63 -10.16 1.66
N GLY A 74 10.78 -9.36 1.00
CA GLY A 74 9.89 -8.43 1.70
C GLY A 74 8.81 -9.13 2.53
N LEU A 75 8.35 -10.31 2.10
CA LEU A 75 7.37 -11.11 2.85
C LEU A 75 8.01 -11.79 4.08
N ARG A 76 9.24 -12.33 3.95
CA ARG A 76 9.99 -12.92 5.07
C ARG A 76 10.28 -11.93 6.18
N HIS A 77 10.59 -10.67 5.84
CA HIS A 77 10.84 -9.63 6.84
C HIS A 77 9.58 -9.28 7.66
N LEU A 78 8.38 -9.58 7.14
CA LEU A 78 7.10 -9.36 7.81
C LEU A 78 6.63 -10.57 8.64
N GLY A 79 7.49 -11.58 8.86
CA GLY A 79 7.20 -12.72 9.73
C GLY A 79 6.35 -13.82 9.11
N HIS A 80 6.41 -13.97 7.78
CA HIS A 80 5.81 -15.08 7.05
C HIS A 80 6.85 -16.10 6.59
#